data_AF-A0A528B2A7-F1
#
_entry.id   AF-A0A528B2A7-F1
#
_cell.length_a   1.000
_cell.length_b   1.000
_cell.length_c   1.000
_cell.angle_alpha   90.00
_cell.angle_beta   90.00
_cell.angle_gamma   90.00
#
_symmetry.space_group_name_H-M   'P 1'
#
loop_
_entity.id
_entity.type
_entity.pdbx_description
1 polymer ?
#
loop_
_entity_poly.entity_id
_entity_poly.type
_entity_poly.pdbx_seq_one_letter_code
_entity_poly.pdbx_strand_id
1 'polypeptide(L)' 'MSPHDVVISGIGLVSSLGEGPDAHWRKLVQPGLEPVLEATRFSPYT' A
#
# COMPACT_ATOMS: atom_id res chain seq x y z
N MET A 1 -9.36 -7.88 -28.55
CA MET A 1 -8.03 -8.10 -27.96
C MET A 1 -7.06 -8.39 -29.08
N SER A 2 -5.96 -7.66 -29.15
CA SER A 2 -4.84 -7.91 -30.06
C SER A 2 -4.01 -9.09 -29.57
N PRO A 3 -3.31 -9.84 -30.44
CA PRO A 3 -2.33 -10.86 -30.03
C PRO A 3 -1.20 -10.33 -29.14
N HIS A 4 -1.04 -9.00 -29.05
CA HIS A 4 -0.03 -8.34 -28.23
C HIS A 4 -0.58 -7.74 -26.93
N ASP A 5 -1.87 -7.93 -26.64
CA ASP A 5 -2.44 -7.42 -25.40
C ASP A 5 -1.85 -8.21 -24.21
N VAL A 6 -1.16 -7.50 -23.33
CA VAL A 6 -0.63 -8.05 -22.07
C VAL A 6 -1.42 -7.46 -20.91
N VAL A 7 -1.87 -8.33 -20.01
CA VAL A 7 -2.67 -7.97 -18.85
C VAL A 7 -2.04 -8.46 -17.56
N ILE A 8 -2.29 -7.76 -16.46
CA ILE A 8 -1.98 -8.26 -15.12
C ILE A 8 -3.10 -9.24 -14.74
N SER A 9 -2.75 -10.51 -14.60
CA SER A 9 -3.68 -11.58 -14.23
C SER A 9 -3.84 -11.79 -12.72
N GLY A 10 -2.95 -11.20 -11.92
CA GLY A 10 -3.01 -11.26 -10.47
C GLY A 10 -1.90 -10.43 -9.81
N ILE A 11 -2.13 -10.06 -8.55
CA ILE A 11 -1.16 -9.35 -7.72
C ILE A 11 -1.19 -9.93 -6.29
N GLY A 12 0.00 -10.24 -5.77
CA GLY A 12 0.22 -10.48 -4.35
C GLY A 12 0.90 -9.26 -3.74
N LEU A 13 0.52 -8.88 -2.52
CA LEU A 13 1.05 -7.69 -1.86
C LEU A 13 1.23 -7.92 -0.36
N VAL A 14 2.39 -7.54 0.15
CA VAL A 14 2.63 -7.36 1.59
C VAL A 14 3.23 -5.97 1.75
N SER A 15 2.62 -5.12 2.55
CA SER A 15 3.13 -3.78 2.83
C SER A 15 2.89 -3.38 4.29
N SER A 16 3.41 -2.22 4.68
CA SER A 16 3.11 -1.60 5.97
C SER A 16 1.61 -1.35 6.22
N LEU A 17 0.78 -1.35 5.17
CA LEU A 17 -0.68 -1.20 5.26
C LEU A 17 -1.41 -2.55 5.44
N GLY A 18 -0.76 -3.68 5.22
CA GLY A 18 -1.32 -5.01 5.47
C GLY A 18 -0.90 -6.04 4.43
N GLU A 19 -1.32 -7.28 4.70
CA GLU A 19 -1.17 -8.41 3.81
C GLU A 19 -2.38 -8.54 2.89
N GLY A 20 -2.11 -8.70 1.60
CA GLY A 20 -3.12 -8.78 0.54
C GLY A 20 -3.52 -7.41 -0.02
N PRO A 21 -3.91 -7.36 -1.31
CA PRO A 21 -4.30 -6.12 -1.97
C PRO A 21 -5.51 -5.46 -1.30
N ASP A 22 -6.46 -6.23 -0.79
CA ASP A 22 -7.67 -5.68 -0.15
C ASP A 22 -7.40 -5.01 1.20
N ALA A 23 -6.50 -5.58 2.01
CA ALA A 23 -6.13 -4.98 3.30
C ALA A 23 -5.34 -3.69 3.08
N HIS A 24 -4.41 -3.71 2.14
CA HIS A 24 -3.66 -2.54 1.71
C HIS A 24 -4.58 -1.44 1.19
N TRP A 25 -5.42 -1.76 0.20
CA TRP A 25 -6.25 -0.78 -0.51
C TRP A 25 -7.25 -0.09 0.43
N ARG A 26 -7.94 -0.85 1.29
CA ARG A 26 -8.89 -0.28 2.26
C ARG A 26 -8.27 0.77 3.17
N LYS A 27 -7.03 0.55 3.64
CA LYS A 27 -6.33 1.55 4.46
C LYS A 27 -5.84 2.72 3.62
N LEU A 28 -5.28 2.45 2.43
CA LEU A 28 -4.74 3.49 1.55
C LEU A 28 -5.80 4.53 1.15
N VAL A 29 -7.02 4.09 0.85
CA VAL A 29 -8.10 4.98 0.41
C VAL A 29 -8.87 5.63 1.56
N GLN A 30 -8.55 5.30 2.81
CA GLN A 30 -9.19 5.88 3.98
C GLN A 30 -8.82 7.36 4.10
N PRO A 31 -9.78 8.29 4.00
CA PRO A 31 -9.49 9.72 4.16
C PRO A 31 -8.96 10.02 5.56
N GLY A 32 -7.94 10.88 5.65
CA GLY A 32 -7.36 11.31 6.93
C GLY A 32 -6.56 10.22 7.66
N LEU A 33 -6.09 9.19 6.95
CA LEU A 33 -5.12 8.26 7.51
C LEU A 33 -3.78 8.99 7.71
N GLU A 34 -3.41 9.22 8.96
CA GLU A 34 -2.10 9.76 9.32
C GLU A 34 -1.03 8.67 9.32
N PRO A 35 0.20 8.96 8.87
CA PRO A 35 1.30 8.03 8.96
C PRO A 35 1.63 7.73 10.43
N VAL A 36 1.96 6.46 10.72
CA VAL A 36 2.50 6.09 12.02
C VAL A 36 3.99 6.44 12.02
N LEU A 37 4.36 7.49 12.76
CA LEU A 37 5.74 7.96 12.86
C LEU A 37 6.42 7.38 14.09
N GLU A 38 7.69 6.99 13.94
CA GLU A 38 8.57 6.71 15.08
C GLU A 38 9.53 7.86 15.35
N ALA A 39 9.00 8.93 15.93
CA ALA A 39 9.70 10.19 16.15
C ALA A 39 10.87 10.06 17.15
N THR A 40 10.88 9.04 18.01
CA THR A 40 11.94 8.86 19.01
C THR A 40 13.19 8.27 18.37
N ARG A 41 13.02 7.17 17.63
CA ARG A 41 14.14 6.48 16.97
C ARG A 41 14.68 7.26 15.78
N PHE A 42 13.81 8.01 15.10
CA PHE A 42 14.11 8.70 13.84
C PHE A 42 14.03 10.23 13.96
N SER A 43 14.35 10.80 15.11
CA SER A 43 14.54 12.25 15.23
C SER A 43 15.54 12.76 14.16
N PRO A 44 15.28 13.89 13.45
CA PRO A 44 14.29 14.94 13.73
C PRO A 44 13.00 14.87 12.90
N TYR A 45 12.64 13.71 12.34
CA TYR A 45 11.45 13.61 11.49
C TYR A 45 10.16 13.73 12.32
N THR A 46 9.32 14.70 11.97
CA THR A 46 8.01 15.04 12.58
C THR A 46 6.88 14.98 11.58
#